data_AF-A0A7S0NY75-F1
#
_entry.id   AF-A0A7S0NY75-F1
#
_cell.length_a   1.000
_cell.length_b   1.000
_cell.length_c   1.000
_cell.angle_alpha   90.00
_cell.angle_beta   90.00
_cell.angle_gamma   90.00
#
_symmetry.space_group_name_H-M   'P 1'
#
loop_
_entity.id
_entity.type
_entity.pdbx_description
1 polymer ?
#
loop_
_entity_poly.entity_id
_entity_poly.type
_entity_poly.pdbx_seq_one_letter_code
_entity_poly.pdbx_strand_id
1 'polypeptide(L)'
;MRALGVGGGGGQPTLIEESLSAACAEHLFSFLAATTESLRRAAALAGCGAAEEAELAAEVVHSLFMSLLEHCRHALDLLFDQPAAFRALLTLCSSLHTAAPRCTNEFWRSTGAYNFIYDLGVRLASQPDFYEPYICMLATLAAAPPLHDGDASESAPPAEQVASLLERGAMQQLSPVEALNIGDYIGQQLDAIGDAQDRALQVAFDETRRAMLDRWTAALLLLGSLARNHPRLRREWGALAVDKLVRIPFLGVEPQLKAASWRALSAFIAADDDVFRAAELGSPRGGRALGVAELASRMWELLHEKMPVARLALGPAAAGPIAQGGVSDAAAPRRAAFNLELLSGVRDDLSVEQRHRDYPQTIAFIGLLRQLIRAHSRAAAPPPPHMPRYVDWCAQQLFA
;
A
#
# COMPACT_ATOMS: atom_id res chain seq x y z
N MET A 1 -39.46 -45.36 36.24
CA MET A 1 -39.43 -44.61 34.97
C MET A 1 -38.36 -43.53 35.13
N ARG A 2 -37.16 -43.67 34.52
CA ARG A 2 -36.74 -43.01 33.25
C ARG A 2 -37.13 -41.52 33.23
N ALA A 3 -36.21 -40.55 33.45
CA ALA A 3 -35.06 -40.10 32.64
C ALA A 3 -35.41 -38.92 31.71
N LEU A 4 -34.39 -38.05 31.51
CA LEU A 4 -34.22 -36.90 30.59
C LEU A 4 -34.69 -35.55 31.19
N GLY A 5 -33.86 -34.53 31.37
CA GLY A 5 -32.57 -34.21 30.76
C GLY A 5 -32.70 -32.92 29.94
N VAL A 6 -32.42 -31.78 30.56
CA VAL A 6 -32.07 -30.55 29.85
C VAL A 6 -30.78 -30.04 30.48
N GLY A 7 -29.68 -30.54 29.94
CA GLY A 7 -28.35 -29.99 30.21
C GLY A 7 -28.29 -28.61 29.57
N GLY A 8 -28.27 -27.59 30.43
CA GLY A 8 -27.82 -26.26 30.07
C GLY A 8 -26.35 -26.37 29.72
N GLY A 9 -26.11 -26.36 28.41
CA GLY A 9 -24.80 -26.18 27.81
C GLY A 9 -24.27 -24.79 28.15
N GLY A 10 -23.73 -24.63 29.34
CA GLY A 10 -22.53 -23.84 29.53
C GLY A 10 -21.37 -24.74 29.12
N GLY A 11 -20.89 -24.60 27.89
CA GLY A 11 -19.60 -25.17 27.53
C GLY A 11 -18.57 -24.63 28.51
N GLN A 12 -17.92 -25.51 29.28
CA GLN A 12 -16.74 -25.11 30.03
C GLN A 12 -15.76 -24.49 29.03
N PRO A 13 -15.21 -23.29 29.31
CA PRO A 13 -14.15 -22.74 28.50
C PRO A 13 -13.05 -23.80 28.42
N THR A 14 -12.63 -24.13 27.21
CA THR A 14 -11.49 -25.03 27.03
C THR A 14 -10.27 -24.42 27.75
N LEU A 15 -9.35 -25.23 28.28
CA LEU A 15 -8.15 -24.75 29.01
C LEU A 15 -7.32 -23.68 28.25
N ILE A 16 -7.53 -23.54 26.93
CA ILE A 16 -6.95 -22.50 26.06
C ILE A 16 -7.57 -21.12 26.34
N GLU A 17 -8.85 -21.05 26.68
CA GLU A 17 -9.59 -19.79 26.92
C GLU A 17 -9.19 -19.11 28.24
N GLU A 18 -8.72 -19.86 29.24
CA GLU A 18 -8.28 -19.31 30.53
C GLU A 18 -6.78 -18.95 30.58
N SER A 19 -5.98 -19.35 29.59
CA SER A 19 -4.50 -19.32 29.69
C SER A 19 -3.78 -18.35 28.75
N LEU A 20 -4.47 -17.76 27.77
CA LEU A 20 -3.91 -16.72 26.91
C LEU A 20 -4.10 -15.33 27.56
N SER A 21 -3.20 -14.97 28.46
CA SER A 21 -3.12 -13.58 28.92
C SER A 21 -2.81 -12.65 27.73
N ALA A 22 -3.30 -11.41 27.77
CA ALA A 22 -3.09 -10.41 26.72
C ALA A 22 -1.62 -10.25 26.32
N ALA A 23 -0.73 -10.21 27.32
CA ALA A 23 0.70 -10.09 27.11
C ALA A 23 1.30 -11.34 26.43
N CYS A 24 0.83 -12.54 26.81
CA CYS A 24 1.25 -13.77 26.14
C CYS A 24 0.78 -13.81 24.68
N ALA A 25 -0.45 -13.35 24.40
CA ALA A 25 -1.01 -13.29 23.05
C ALA A 25 -0.20 -12.33 22.17
N GLU A 26 0.04 -11.11 22.65
CA GLU A 26 0.84 -10.10 21.96
C GLU A 26 2.24 -10.64 21.62
N HIS A 27 2.97 -11.14 22.62
CA HIS A 27 4.33 -11.65 22.40
C HIS A 27 4.35 -12.84 21.45
N LEU A 28 3.38 -13.75 21.55
CA LEU A 28 3.29 -14.91 20.66
C LEU A 28 3.03 -14.47 19.21
N PHE A 29 2.04 -13.62 18.97
CA PHE A 29 1.71 -13.18 17.61
C PHE A 29 2.82 -12.32 17.00
N SER A 30 3.42 -11.42 17.78
CA SER A 30 4.57 -10.63 17.33
C SER A 30 5.78 -11.52 17.02
N PHE A 31 6.05 -12.52 17.85
CA PHE A 31 7.13 -13.48 17.62
C PHE A 31 6.91 -14.28 16.34
N LEU A 32 5.69 -14.82 16.14
CA LEU A 32 5.34 -15.55 14.93
C LEU A 32 5.47 -14.66 13.69
N ALA A 33 4.92 -13.44 13.73
CA ALA A 33 4.99 -12.50 12.62
C ALA A 33 6.43 -12.14 12.25
N ALA A 34 7.27 -11.86 13.24
CA ALA A 34 8.69 -11.53 13.05
C ALA A 34 9.49 -12.73 12.55
N THR A 35 9.18 -13.94 13.02
CA THR A 35 9.84 -15.17 12.58
C THR A 35 9.50 -15.50 11.14
N THR A 36 8.22 -15.43 10.75
CA THR A 36 7.76 -15.62 9.37
C THR A 36 8.43 -14.63 8.41
N GLU A 37 8.49 -13.35 8.79
CA GLU A 37 9.15 -12.32 7.97
C GLU A 37 10.67 -12.53 7.89
N SER A 38 11.31 -12.94 8.98
CA SER A 38 12.75 -13.23 9.01
C SER A 38 13.11 -14.43 8.14
N LEU A 39 12.33 -15.51 8.22
CA LEU A 39 12.49 -16.69 7.36
C LEU A 39 12.32 -16.33 5.89
N ARG A 40 11.28 -15.57 5.55
CA ARG A 40 11.03 -15.08 4.18
C ARG A 40 12.21 -14.25 3.65
N ARG A 41 12.77 -13.36 4.47
CA ARG A 41 13.94 -12.55 4.09
C ARG A 41 15.19 -13.40 3.92
N ALA A 42 15.45 -14.33 4.84
CA ALA A 42 16.58 -15.25 4.74
C ALA A 42 16.48 -16.11 3.48
N ALA A 43 15.29 -16.63 3.18
CA ALA A 43 15.00 -17.39 1.98
C ALA A 43 15.25 -16.59 0.69
N ALA A 44 14.79 -15.33 0.64
CA ALA A 44 15.03 -14.44 -0.50
C ALA A 44 16.52 -14.19 -0.79
N LEU A 45 17.39 -14.35 0.22
CA LEU A 45 18.85 -14.23 0.08
C LEU A 45 19.53 -15.58 -0.24
N ALA A 46 18.95 -16.69 0.20
CA ALA A 46 19.56 -18.03 0.11
C ALA A 46 19.19 -18.82 -1.17
N GLY A 47 18.20 -18.36 -1.95
CA GLY A 47 17.80 -18.98 -3.23
C GLY A 47 16.60 -19.93 -3.12
N CYS A 48 16.24 -20.60 -4.22
CA CYS A 48 14.94 -21.26 -4.38
C CYS A 48 14.59 -22.32 -3.33
N GLY A 49 15.54 -23.18 -2.92
CA GLY A 49 15.25 -24.24 -1.95
C GLY A 49 14.88 -23.71 -0.56
N ALA A 50 15.52 -22.62 -0.12
CA ALA A 50 15.20 -21.98 1.15
C ALA A 50 13.84 -21.25 1.11
N ALA A 51 13.38 -20.85 -0.08
CA ALA A 51 12.05 -20.24 -0.27
C ALA A 51 10.92 -21.24 -0.06
N GLU A 52 11.07 -22.47 -0.56
CA GLU A 52 10.09 -23.54 -0.34
C GLU A 52 9.98 -23.92 1.14
N GLU A 53 11.10 -24.03 1.85
CA GLU A 53 11.10 -24.33 3.30
C GLU A 53 10.46 -23.21 4.13
N ALA A 54 10.72 -21.95 3.78
CA ALA A 54 10.10 -20.80 4.44
C ALA A 54 8.60 -20.71 4.17
N GLU A 55 8.16 -21.05 2.95
CA GLU A 55 6.73 -21.12 2.59
C GLU A 55 6.04 -22.24 3.39
N LEU A 56 6.61 -23.44 3.44
CA LEU A 56 6.07 -24.56 4.24
C LEU A 56 5.96 -24.23 5.73
N ALA A 57 6.95 -23.55 6.30
CA ALA A 57 6.88 -23.09 7.69
C ALA A 57 5.73 -22.10 7.90
N ALA A 58 5.51 -21.19 6.94
CA ALA A 58 4.38 -20.26 6.98
C ALA A 58 3.03 -20.98 6.81
N GLU A 59 2.93 -22.03 5.99
CA GLU A 59 1.72 -22.85 5.83
C GLU A 59 1.31 -23.56 7.14
N VAL A 60 2.28 -24.05 7.91
CA VAL A 60 2.01 -24.66 9.23
C VAL A 60 1.44 -23.63 10.20
N VAL A 61 2.04 -22.44 10.27
CA VAL A 61 1.54 -21.36 11.14
C VAL A 61 0.18 -20.86 10.63
N HIS A 62 -0.04 -20.82 9.31
CA HIS A 62 -1.32 -20.49 8.71
C HIS A 62 -2.41 -21.49 9.12
N SER A 63 -2.14 -22.80 9.14
CA SER A 63 -3.10 -23.82 9.58
C SER A 63 -3.53 -23.63 11.04
N LEU A 64 -2.59 -23.26 11.91
CA LEU A 64 -2.87 -22.92 13.31
C LEU A 64 -3.69 -21.63 13.42
N PHE A 65 -3.36 -20.63 12.62
CA PHE A 65 -4.10 -19.37 12.55
C PHE A 65 -5.55 -19.59 12.06
N MET A 66 -5.77 -20.41 11.03
CA MET A 66 -7.10 -20.79 10.57
C MET A 66 -7.90 -21.51 11.66
N SER A 67 -7.25 -22.42 12.40
CA SER A 67 -7.89 -23.11 13.53
C SER A 67 -8.37 -22.13 14.60
N LEU A 68 -7.59 -21.08 14.91
CA LEU A 68 -7.99 -20.00 15.81
C LEU A 68 -9.22 -19.25 15.27
N LEU A 69 -9.25 -18.92 13.98
CA LEU A 69 -10.37 -18.19 13.37
C LEU A 69 -11.67 -18.99 13.37
N GLU A 70 -11.58 -20.30 13.18
CA GLU A 70 -12.75 -21.17 13.05
C GLU A 70 -13.30 -21.64 14.41
N HIS A 71 -12.42 -21.96 15.36
CA HIS A 71 -12.81 -22.64 16.60
C HIS A 71 -12.81 -21.72 17.82
N CYS A 72 -12.14 -20.57 17.77
CA CYS A 72 -11.92 -19.70 18.93
C CYS A 72 -12.54 -18.31 18.77
N ARG A 73 -13.76 -18.20 18.21
CA ARG A 73 -14.44 -16.90 18.00
C ARG A 73 -14.54 -16.05 19.27
N HIS A 74 -14.83 -16.68 20.41
CA HIS A 74 -14.91 -15.97 21.70
C HIS A 74 -13.56 -15.37 22.11
N ALA A 75 -12.45 -16.07 21.85
CA ALA A 75 -11.12 -15.55 22.12
C ALA A 75 -10.77 -14.35 21.21
N LEU A 76 -11.26 -14.33 19.96
CA LEU A 76 -11.08 -13.18 19.07
C LEU A 76 -11.83 -11.93 19.55
N ASP A 77 -13.04 -12.09 20.10
CA ASP A 77 -13.77 -11.00 20.72
C ASP A 77 -13.02 -10.46 21.96
N LEU A 78 -12.44 -11.34 22.79
CA LEU A 78 -11.62 -10.92 23.93
C LEU A 78 -10.31 -10.24 23.51
N LEU A 79 -9.68 -10.71 22.42
CA LEU A 79 -8.48 -10.08 21.86
C LEU A 79 -8.78 -8.69 21.31
N PHE A 80 -9.98 -8.44 20.79
CA PHE A 80 -10.38 -7.13 20.30
C PHE A 80 -10.30 -6.05 21.40
N ASP A 81 -10.64 -6.42 22.64
CA ASP A 81 -10.51 -5.55 23.82
C ASP A 81 -9.04 -5.36 24.28
N GLN A 82 -8.08 -5.99 23.60
CA GLN A 82 -6.65 -5.97 23.88
C GLN A 82 -5.86 -5.43 22.68
N PRO A 83 -5.71 -4.10 22.54
CA PRO A 83 -5.27 -3.49 21.29
C PRO A 83 -3.90 -3.96 20.77
N ALA A 84 -2.93 -4.16 21.66
CA ALA A 84 -1.60 -4.58 21.26
C ALA A 84 -1.58 -6.02 20.70
N ALA A 85 -2.24 -6.95 21.40
CA ALA A 85 -2.38 -8.33 20.94
C ALA A 85 -3.17 -8.41 19.63
N PHE A 86 -4.22 -7.61 19.50
CA PHE A 86 -5.02 -7.58 18.28
C PHE A 86 -4.25 -7.03 17.08
N ARG A 87 -3.48 -5.95 17.26
CA ARG A 87 -2.58 -5.42 16.22
C ARG A 87 -1.57 -6.49 15.79
N ALA A 88 -0.97 -7.20 16.75
CA ALA A 88 -0.03 -8.27 16.47
C ALA A 88 -0.68 -9.42 15.67
N LEU A 89 -1.95 -9.75 15.94
CA LEU A 89 -2.71 -10.74 15.16
C LEU A 89 -2.91 -10.31 13.70
N LEU A 90 -3.27 -9.05 13.45
CA LEU A 90 -3.44 -8.52 12.09
C LEU A 90 -2.09 -8.45 11.33
N THR A 91 -1.02 -8.11 12.02
CA THR A 91 0.34 -8.14 11.47
C THR A 91 0.75 -9.58 11.15
N LEU A 92 0.46 -10.55 12.03
CA LEU A 92 0.70 -11.96 11.77
C LEU A 92 -0.03 -12.44 10.51
N CYS A 93 -1.32 -12.12 10.36
CA CYS A 93 -2.09 -12.44 9.16
C CYS A 93 -1.42 -11.88 7.89
N SER A 94 -1.01 -10.61 7.92
CA SER A 94 -0.28 -9.98 6.81
C SER A 94 1.04 -10.70 6.51
N SER A 95 1.84 -11.01 7.52
CA SER A 95 3.12 -11.72 7.35
C SER A 95 2.93 -13.12 6.76
N LEU A 96 1.91 -13.86 7.20
CA LEU A 96 1.59 -15.19 6.71
C LEU A 96 1.22 -15.17 5.22
N HIS A 97 0.31 -14.29 4.81
CA HIS A 97 -0.10 -14.21 3.40
C HIS A 97 0.96 -13.58 2.49
N THR A 98 1.93 -12.84 3.06
CA THR A 98 3.11 -12.39 2.31
C THR A 98 4.11 -13.54 2.10
N ALA A 99 4.27 -14.42 3.10
CA ALA A 99 5.22 -15.54 3.04
C ALA A 99 4.67 -16.78 2.31
N ALA A 100 3.37 -17.05 2.46
CA ALA A 100 2.65 -18.15 1.81
C ALA A 100 1.43 -17.60 1.05
N PRO A 101 1.64 -16.94 -0.11
CA PRO A 101 0.57 -16.31 -0.87
C PRO A 101 -0.48 -17.31 -1.37
N ARG A 102 -0.11 -18.59 -1.55
CA ARG A 102 -1.00 -19.68 -1.98
C ARG A 102 -2.16 -19.92 -1.00
N CYS A 103 -1.89 -19.76 0.31
CA CYS A 103 -2.88 -19.92 1.37
C CYS A 103 -4.00 -18.86 1.33
N THR A 104 -3.80 -17.74 0.62
CA THR A 104 -4.78 -16.65 0.57
C THR A 104 -6.13 -17.10 0.03
N ASN A 105 -6.16 -18.01 -0.94
CA ASN A 105 -7.43 -18.49 -1.50
C ASN A 105 -8.15 -19.45 -0.54
N GLU A 106 -7.41 -20.28 0.20
CA GLU A 106 -7.98 -21.12 1.25
C GLU A 106 -8.60 -20.26 2.36
N PHE A 107 -7.86 -19.23 2.78
CA PHE A 107 -8.33 -18.24 3.75
C PHE A 107 -9.66 -17.60 3.32
N TRP A 108 -9.76 -17.17 2.06
CA TRP A 108 -11.00 -16.60 1.53
C TRP A 108 -12.17 -17.61 1.41
N ARG A 109 -11.89 -18.91 1.28
CA ARG A 109 -12.93 -19.96 1.24
C ARG A 109 -13.46 -20.30 2.63
N SER A 110 -12.70 -20.05 3.68
CA SER A 110 -13.15 -20.29 5.05
C SER A 110 -14.19 -19.26 5.47
N THR A 111 -15.35 -19.77 5.94
CA THR A 111 -16.40 -18.93 6.50
C THR A 111 -15.93 -18.21 7.78
N GLY A 112 -15.07 -18.84 8.58
CA GLY A 112 -14.50 -18.24 9.79
C GLY A 112 -13.64 -17.02 9.46
N ALA A 113 -12.74 -17.15 8.50
CA ALA A 113 -11.89 -16.06 8.03
C ALA A 113 -12.68 -14.93 7.35
N TYR A 114 -13.64 -15.27 6.47
CA TYR A 114 -14.48 -14.25 5.84
C TYR A 114 -15.27 -13.44 6.89
N ASN A 115 -15.89 -14.12 7.86
CA ASN A 115 -16.63 -13.46 8.94
C ASN A 115 -15.70 -12.61 9.81
N PHE A 116 -14.50 -13.12 10.13
CA PHE A 116 -13.49 -12.37 10.88
C PHE A 116 -13.17 -11.04 10.18
N ILE A 117 -12.87 -11.04 8.88
CA ILE A 117 -12.52 -9.82 8.14
C ILE A 117 -13.70 -8.86 8.07
N TYR A 118 -14.90 -9.37 7.77
CA TYR A 118 -16.09 -8.55 7.60
C TYR A 118 -16.57 -7.94 8.93
N ASP A 119 -16.78 -8.77 9.95
CA ASP A 119 -17.22 -8.31 11.28
C ASP A 119 -16.21 -7.33 11.87
N LEU A 120 -14.92 -7.62 11.70
CA LEU A 120 -13.86 -6.72 12.13
C LEU A 120 -13.94 -5.40 11.38
N GLY A 121 -13.98 -5.41 10.05
CA GLY A 121 -14.02 -4.20 9.27
C GLY A 121 -15.22 -3.30 9.61
N VAL A 122 -16.39 -3.91 9.88
CA VAL A 122 -17.59 -3.18 10.35
C VAL A 122 -17.33 -2.51 11.70
N ARG A 123 -16.69 -3.22 12.65
CA ARG A 123 -16.30 -2.63 13.95
C ARG A 123 -15.26 -1.52 13.78
N LEU A 124 -14.27 -1.71 12.90
CA LEU A 124 -13.16 -0.78 12.69
C LEU A 124 -13.52 0.48 11.94
N ALA A 125 -14.60 0.49 11.15
CA ALA A 125 -15.15 1.73 10.59
C ALA A 125 -15.41 2.80 11.68
N SER A 126 -15.61 2.37 12.93
CA SER A 126 -15.81 3.25 14.09
C SER A 126 -14.57 3.49 14.98
N GLN A 127 -13.44 2.81 14.74
CA GLN A 127 -12.25 2.87 15.60
C GLN A 127 -10.96 3.13 14.80
N PRO A 128 -10.31 4.29 14.97
CA PRO A 128 -9.13 4.66 14.17
C PRO A 128 -7.87 3.83 14.50
N ASP A 129 -7.77 3.30 15.72
CA ASP A 129 -6.55 2.69 16.27
C ASP A 129 -6.11 1.38 15.60
N PHE A 130 -6.99 0.77 14.81
CA PHE A 130 -6.71 -0.46 14.07
C PHE A 130 -6.85 -0.30 12.55
N TYR A 131 -7.14 0.92 12.07
CA TYR A 131 -7.33 1.17 10.66
C TYR A 131 -6.10 0.75 9.86
N GLU A 132 -4.92 1.23 10.25
CA GLU A 132 -3.68 0.95 9.52
C GLU A 132 -3.38 -0.56 9.41
N PRO A 133 -3.25 -1.34 10.50
CA PRO A 133 -2.93 -2.77 10.40
C PRO A 133 -3.99 -3.56 9.65
N TYR A 134 -5.27 -3.19 9.77
CA TYR A 134 -6.35 -3.84 9.03
C TYR A 134 -6.27 -3.57 7.52
N ILE A 135 -6.05 -2.32 7.13
CA ILE A 135 -5.92 -1.94 5.72
C ILE A 135 -4.65 -2.53 5.10
N CYS A 136 -3.55 -2.60 5.85
CA CYS A 136 -2.32 -3.30 5.42
C CYS A 136 -2.55 -4.80 5.22
N MET A 137 -3.35 -5.44 6.10
CA MET A 137 -3.78 -6.83 5.93
C MET A 137 -4.60 -7.00 4.64
N LEU A 138 -5.61 -6.16 4.41
CA LEU A 138 -6.39 -6.18 3.16
C LEU A 138 -5.52 -5.95 1.92
N ALA A 139 -4.54 -5.04 2.00
CA ALA A 139 -3.62 -4.76 0.91
C ALA A 139 -2.76 -6.00 0.56
N THR A 140 -2.35 -6.76 1.58
CA THR A 140 -1.61 -8.01 1.41
C THR A 140 -2.49 -9.09 0.76
N LEU A 141 -3.70 -9.27 1.28
CA LEU A 141 -4.65 -10.25 0.73
C LEU A 141 -5.02 -9.92 -0.73
N ALA A 142 -5.21 -8.65 -1.06
CA ALA A 142 -5.46 -8.20 -2.43
C ALA A 142 -4.22 -8.36 -3.34
N ALA A 143 -3.01 -8.36 -2.78
CA ALA A 143 -1.77 -8.51 -3.54
C ALA A 143 -1.51 -9.96 -3.99
N ALA A 144 -2.15 -10.94 -3.35
CA ALA A 144 -1.95 -12.35 -3.65
C ALA A 144 -2.32 -12.68 -5.12
N PRO A 145 -1.51 -13.50 -5.81
CA PRO A 145 -1.78 -13.88 -7.19
C PRO A 145 -3.05 -14.75 -7.27
N PRO A 146 -3.81 -14.68 -8.38
CA PRO A 146 -4.88 -15.63 -8.64
C PRO A 146 -4.29 -17.04 -8.78
N LEU A 147 -4.98 -18.06 -8.26
CA LEU A 147 -4.59 -19.45 -8.53
C LEU A 147 -4.71 -19.74 -10.03
N HIS A 148 -3.69 -20.41 -10.58
CA HIS A 148 -3.65 -20.90 -11.96
C HIS A 148 -3.63 -22.43 -11.99
N ASP A 149 -4.22 -23.08 -10.99
CA ASP A 149 -4.42 -24.51 -11.06
C ASP A 149 -5.66 -24.78 -11.90
N GLY A 150 -5.52 -25.65 -12.90
CA GLY A 150 -6.52 -25.98 -13.92
C GLY A 150 -7.83 -26.60 -13.40
N ASP A 151 -8.06 -26.55 -12.10
CA ASP A 151 -9.38 -26.72 -11.51
C ASP A 151 -10.12 -25.39 -11.63
N ALA A 152 -11.26 -25.42 -12.31
CA ALA A 152 -12.22 -24.34 -12.38
C ALA A 152 -12.71 -23.97 -10.97
N SER A 153 -11.90 -23.22 -10.21
CA SER A 153 -12.29 -22.73 -8.91
C SER A 153 -13.33 -21.64 -9.11
N GLU A 154 -14.54 -21.88 -8.63
CA GLU A 154 -15.66 -20.92 -8.61
C GLU A 154 -15.40 -19.69 -7.70
N SER A 155 -14.23 -19.62 -7.05
CA SER A 155 -13.88 -18.53 -6.14
C SER A 155 -13.35 -17.33 -6.92
N ALA A 156 -13.91 -16.15 -6.65
CA ALA A 156 -13.42 -14.90 -7.20
C ALA A 156 -11.94 -14.66 -6.80
N PRO A 157 -11.13 -14.01 -7.65
CA PRO A 157 -9.74 -13.66 -7.31
C PRO A 157 -9.64 -12.86 -6.01
N PRO A 158 -8.55 -12.99 -5.22
CA PRO A 158 -8.41 -12.29 -3.93
C PRO A 158 -8.66 -10.78 -3.99
N ALA A 159 -8.20 -10.11 -5.05
CA ALA A 159 -8.44 -8.68 -5.23
C ALA A 159 -9.93 -8.33 -5.46
N GLU A 160 -10.68 -9.16 -6.20
CA GLU A 160 -12.13 -8.98 -6.39
C GLU A 160 -12.88 -9.24 -5.08
N GLN A 161 -12.40 -10.16 -4.24
CA GLN A 161 -12.99 -10.40 -2.91
C GLN A 161 -12.84 -9.18 -2.00
N VAL A 162 -11.62 -8.61 -1.93
CA VAL A 162 -11.36 -7.38 -1.16
C VAL A 162 -12.19 -6.22 -1.70
N ALA A 163 -12.25 -6.04 -3.02
CA ALA A 163 -13.08 -5.01 -3.64
C ALA A 163 -14.56 -5.17 -3.31
N SER A 164 -15.10 -6.38 -3.48
CA SER A 164 -16.49 -6.71 -3.16
C SER A 164 -16.81 -6.46 -1.69
N LEU A 165 -15.85 -6.69 -0.80
CA LEU A 165 -16.01 -6.43 0.63
C LEU A 165 -16.09 -4.93 0.92
N LEU A 166 -15.21 -4.12 0.30
CA LEU A 166 -15.19 -2.66 0.44
C LEU A 166 -16.40 -1.97 -0.20
N GLU A 167 -17.04 -2.60 -1.19
CA GLU A 167 -18.26 -2.09 -1.81
C GLU A 167 -19.53 -2.35 -0.98
N ARG A 168 -19.45 -3.07 0.14
CA ARG A 168 -20.62 -3.49 0.95
C ARG A 168 -20.80 -2.70 2.24
N GLY A 169 -21.99 -2.12 2.42
CA GLY A 169 -22.46 -1.65 3.73
C GLY A 169 -21.49 -0.69 4.44
N ALA A 170 -21.19 -0.96 5.71
CA ALA A 170 -20.31 -0.13 6.53
C ALA A 170 -18.85 -0.11 6.04
N MET A 171 -18.41 -1.12 5.28
CA MET A 171 -17.04 -1.21 4.75
C MET A 171 -16.73 -0.14 3.70
N GLN A 172 -17.75 0.50 3.12
CA GLN A 172 -17.56 1.60 2.17
C GLN A 172 -16.80 2.78 2.78
N GLN A 173 -16.90 2.97 4.10
CA GLN A 173 -16.15 4.01 4.84
C GLN A 173 -14.65 3.72 4.93
N LEU A 174 -14.23 2.49 4.59
CA LEU A 174 -12.84 2.06 4.56
C LEU A 174 -12.29 2.05 3.12
N SER A 175 -13.03 2.63 2.17
CA SER A 175 -12.64 2.66 0.77
C SER A 175 -11.28 3.36 0.58
N PRO A 176 -10.32 2.72 -0.11
CA PRO A 176 -9.02 3.34 -0.39
C PRO A 176 -9.13 4.50 -1.40
N VAL A 177 -10.29 4.70 -2.04
CA VAL A 177 -10.53 5.84 -2.94
C VAL A 177 -10.46 7.16 -2.17
N GLU A 178 -10.73 7.16 -0.85
CA GLU A 178 -10.50 8.34 0.00
C GLU A 178 -9.04 8.80 -0.03
N ALA A 179 -8.09 7.89 -0.25
CA ALA A 179 -6.67 8.21 -0.39
C ALA A 179 -6.40 9.16 -1.57
N LEU A 180 -7.29 9.21 -2.57
CA LEU A 180 -7.14 10.15 -3.67
C LEU A 180 -7.27 11.60 -3.19
N ASN A 181 -8.01 11.86 -2.12
CA ASN A 181 -8.18 13.22 -1.57
C ASN A 181 -7.04 13.66 -0.63
N ILE A 182 -6.04 12.80 -0.38
CA ILE A 182 -4.90 13.09 0.50
C ILE A 182 -4.20 14.39 0.09
N GLY A 183 -3.96 14.58 -1.22
CA GLY A 183 -3.24 15.77 -1.71
C GLY A 183 -3.96 17.08 -1.41
N ASP A 184 -5.29 17.09 -1.51
CA ASP A 184 -6.12 18.26 -1.23
C ASP A 184 -6.14 18.57 0.27
N TYR A 185 -6.25 17.52 1.10
CA TYR A 185 -6.20 17.64 2.56
C TYR A 185 -4.85 18.16 3.07
N ILE A 186 -3.74 17.56 2.60
CA ILE A 186 -2.39 17.99 3.00
C ILE A 186 -2.13 19.44 2.58
N GLY A 187 -2.56 19.85 1.38
CA GLY A 187 -2.47 21.24 0.95
C GLY A 187 -3.15 22.20 1.92
N GLN A 188 -4.40 21.91 2.29
CA GLN A 188 -5.18 22.72 3.24
C GLN A 188 -4.52 22.79 4.63
N GLN A 189 -3.97 21.68 5.12
CA GLN A 189 -3.28 21.66 6.41
C GLN A 189 -1.98 22.47 6.38
N LEU A 190 -1.19 22.36 5.32
CA LEU A 190 0.05 23.13 5.16
C LEU A 190 -0.21 24.64 5.11
N ASP A 191 -1.29 25.06 4.43
CA ASP A 191 -1.72 26.46 4.41
C ASP A 191 -2.12 26.91 5.83
N ALA A 192 -2.92 26.12 6.55
CA ALA A 192 -3.35 26.43 7.91
C ALA A 192 -2.19 26.53 8.92
N ILE A 193 -1.14 25.71 8.79
CA ILE A 193 0.07 25.79 9.64
C ILE A 193 0.91 27.00 9.26
N GLY A 194 0.99 27.36 7.97
CA GLY A 194 1.68 28.55 7.51
C GLY A 194 1.15 29.82 8.18
N ASP A 195 -0.14 29.80 8.54
CA ASP A 195 -0.83 30.88 9.25
C ASP A 195 -0.72 30.79 10.78
N ALA A 196 -0.43 29.60 11.34
CA ALA A 196 -0.31 29.38 12.78
C ALA A 196 1.14 29.58 13.28
N GLN A 197 1.41 30.71 13.96
CA GLN A 197 2.73 31.02 14.55
C GLN A 197 2.97 30.40 15.94
N ASP A 198 2.16 29.46 16.40
CA ASP A 198 2.20 28.97 17.78
C ASP A 198 2.87 27.58 17.91
N ARG A 199 3.90 27.50 18.76
CA ARG A 199 4.72 26.28 18.93
C ARG A 199 3.97 25.12 19.58
N ALA A 200 2.97 25.41 20.43
CA ALA A 200 2.17 24.36 21.07
C ALA A 200 1.21 23.68 20.08
N LEU A 201 0.67 24.43 19.12
CA LEU A 201 -0.12 23.89 18.02
C LEU A 201 0.74 23.02 17.10
N GLN A 202 2.02 23.35 16.95
CA GLN A 202 2.98 22.62 16.12
C GLN A 202 3.26 21.19 16.63
N VAL A 203 3.38 20.99 17.95
CA VAL A 203 3.62 19.66 18.54
C VAL A 203 2.38 18.76 18.43
N ALA A 204 1.19 19.29 18.77
CA ALA A 204 -0.06 18.54 18.61
C ALA A 204 -0.36 18.21 17.13
N PHE A 205 0.04 19.12 16.23
CA PHE A 205 0.00 18.89 14.80
C PHE A 205 0.92 17.72 14.39
N ASP A 206 2.15 17.65 14.90
CA ASP A 206 3.09 16.59 14.54
C ASP A 206 2.65 15.18 14.96
N GLU A 207 1.99 15.02 16.11
CA GLU A 207 1.41 13.73 16.52
C GLU A 207 0.23 13.32 15.65
N THR A 208 -0.68 14.27 15.37
CA THR A 208 -1.81 14.07 14.46
C THR A 208 -1.32 13.74 13.04
N ARG A 209 -0.25 14.40 12.61
CA ARG A 209 0.41 14.17 11.31
C ARG A 209 0.94 12.75 11.21
N ARG A 210 1.62 12.22 12.24
CA ARG A 210 2.12 10.83 12.22
C ARG A 210 0.99 9.82 12.09
N ALA A 211 -0.04 9.91 12.92
CA ALA A 211 -1.18 9.00 12.85
C ALA A 211 -1.91 9.06 11.48
N MET A 212 -2.00 10.26 10.87
CA MET A 212 -2.53 10.42 9.52
C MET A 212 -1.64 9.82 8.43
N LEU A 213 -0.32 9.95 8.57
CA LEU A 213 0.64 9.39 7.62
C LEU A 213 0.55 7.86 7.54
N ASP A 214 0.44 7.19 8.67
CA ASP A 214 0.32 5.74 8.74
C ASP A 214 -0.99 5.28 8.07
N ARG A 215 -2.11 5.94 8.41
CA ARG A 215 -3.42 5.75 7.79
C ARG A 215 -3.37 5.87 6.27
N TRP A 216 -2.78 6.96 5.77
CA TRP A 216 -2.70 7.23 4.34
C TRP A 216 -1.75 6.30 3.60
N THR A 217 -0.64 5.94 4.23
CA THR A 217 0.31 4.98 3.68
C THR A 217 -0.37 3.63 3.49
N ALA A 218 -1.10 3.14 4.50
CA ALA A 218 -1.89 1.92 4.39
C ALA A 218 -2.94 1.99 3.26
N ALA A 219 -3.69 3.11 3.18
CA ALA A 219 -4.69 3.29 2.14
C ALA A 219 -4.09 3.31 0.72
N LEU A 220 -2.93 3.94 0.53
CA LEU A 220 -2.19 3.94 -0.74
C LEU A 220 -1.65 2.55 -1.10
N LEU A 221 -1.23 1.75 -0.11
CA LEU A 221 -0.83 0.36 -0.33
C LEU A 221 -2.02 -0.48 -0.81
N LEU A 222 -3.17 -0.38 -0.15
CA LEU A 222 -4.39 -1.07 -0.57
C LEU A 222 -4.84 -0.63 -1.97
N LEU A 223 -4.84 0.68 -2.24
CA LEU A 223 -5.13 1.24 -3.57
C LEU A 223 -4.21 0.65 -4.64
N GLY A 224 -2.90 0.58 -4.35
CA GLY A 224 -1.91 0.00 -5.25
C GLY A 224 -2.13 -1.50 -5.49
N SER A 225 -2.42 -2.27 -4.44
CA SER A 225 -2.71 -3.72 -4.57
C SER A 225 -3.95 -3.97 -5.41
N LEU A 226 -5.05 -3.24 -5.15
CA LEU A 226 -6.27 -3.33 -5.95
C LEU A 226 -6.04 -2.87 -7.39
N ALA A 227 -5.37 -1.74 -7.61
CA ALA A 227 -5.05 -1.28 -8.95
C ALA A 227 -4.23 -2.35 -9.72
N ARG A 228 -3.27 -3.00 -9.07
CA ARG A 228 -2.45 -4.05 -9.70
C ARG A 228 -3.24 -5.30 -10.04
N ASN A 229 -4.13 -5.76 -9.17
CA ASN A 229 -4.76 -7.07 -9.32
C ASN A 229 -6.25 -7.03 -9.71
N HIS A 230 -6.83 -5.84 -9.86
CA HIS A 230 -8.24 -5.64 -10.19
C HIS A 230 -8.41 -4.73 -11.42
N PRO A 231 -8.53 -5.30 -12.64
CA PRO A 231 -8.58 -4.54 -13.89
C PRO A 231 -9.73 -3.54 -14.00
N ARG A 232 -10.93 -3.90 -13.48
CA ARG A 232 -12.10 -3.00 -13.42
C ARG A 232 -11.78 -1.71 -12.67
N LEU A 233 -11.41 -1.84 -11.39
CA LEU A 233 -11.11 -0.70 -10.52
C LEU A 233 -9.94 0.14 -11.04
N ARG A 234 -8.93 -0.50 -11.63
CA ARG A 234 -7.83 0.23 -12.29
C ARG A 234 -8.33 1.18 -13.38
N ARG A 235 -9.28 0.76 -14.20
CA ARG A 235 -9.86 1.60 -15.28
C ARG A 235 -10.75 2.70 -14.72
N GLU A 236 -11.57 2.37 -13.72
CA GLU A 236 -12.50 3.31 -13.10
C GLU A 236 -11.77 4.43 -12.34
N TRP A 237 -10.70 4.09 -11.62
CA TRP A 237 -9.99 5.02 -10.76
C TRP A 237 -8.76 5.65 -11.43
N GLY A 238 -8.24 5.07 -12.50
CA GLY A 238 -6.93 5.43 -13.07
C GLY A 238 -6.79 6.90 -13.42
N ALA A 239 -7.76 7.49 -14.12
CA ALA A 239 -7.69 8.90 -14.53
C ALA A 239 -7.61 9.84 -13.31
N LEU A 240 -8.50 9.63 -12.33
CA LEU A 240 -8.53 10.42 -11.10
C LEU A 240 -7.28 10.20 -10.24
N ALA A 241 -6.83 8.95 -10.14
CA ALA A 241 -5.67 8.58 -9.34
C ALA A 241 -4.39 9.21 -9.88
N VAL A 242 -4.20 9.23 -11.21
CA VAL A 242 -3.04 9.87 -11.85
C VAL A 242 -2.96 11.36 -11.48
N ASP A 243 -4.04 12.10 -11.69
CA ASP A 243 -4.05 13.56 -11.51
C ASP A 243 -3.84 13.97 -10.04
N LYS A 244 -4.30 13.15 -9.09
CA LYS A 244 -4.19 13.44 -7.65
C LYS A 244 -2.92 12.90 -7.02
N LEU A 245 -2.56 11.63 -7.27
CA LEU A 245 -1.42 10.98 -6.60
C LEU A 245 -0.08 11.58 -7.04
N VAL A 246 0.05 12.00 -8.30
CA VAL A 246 1.29 12.63 -8.80
C VAL A 246 1.66 13.88 -8.02
N ARG A 247 0.69 14.55 -7.37
CA ARG A 247 0.91 15.77 -6.60
C ARG A 247 1.54 15.48 -5.24
N ILE A 248 1.18 14.36 -4.60
CA ILE A 248 1.56 14.04 -3.21
C ILE A 248 3.08 14.12 -3.00
N PRO A 249 3.93 13.56 -3.87
CA PRO A 249 5.37 13.63 -3.70
C PRO A 249 5.96 15.04 -3.75
N PHE A 250 5.17 16.03 -4.17
CA PHE A 250 5.53 17.44 -4.24
C PHE A 250 5.07 18.29 -3.05
N LEU A 251 4.41 17.69 -2.04
CA LEU A 251 3.75 18.40 -0.94
C LEU A 251 4.55 18.48 0.37
N GLY A 252 5.89 18.44 0.38
CA GLY A 252 6.60 18.54 1.67
C GLY A 252 6.49 17.30 2.57
N VAL A 253 5.99 16.17 2.06
CA VAL A 253 5.60 15.00 2.90
C VAL A 253 6.76 14.05 3.20
N GLU A 254 6.57 13.19 4.20
CA GLU A 254 7.54 12.17 4.61
C GLU A 254 7.89 11.19 3.48
N PRO A 255 9.14 10.70 3.42
CA PRO A 255 9.62 9.78 2.39
C PRO A 255 8.75 8.54 2.15
N GLN A 256 8.17 7.97 3.21
CA GLN A 256 7.33 6.76 3.13
C GLN A 256 6.05 7.03 2.33
N LEU A 257 5.39 8.17 2.57
CA LEU A 257 4.18 8.55 1.85
C LEU A 257 4.48 8.85 0.38
N LYS A 258 5.62 9.51 0.10
CA LYS A 258 6.10 9.72 -1.28
C LYS A 258 6.28 8.37 -2.00
N ALA A 259 6.94 7.43 -1.34
CA ALA A 259 7.18 6.09 -1.87
C ALA A 259 5.87 5.32 -2.13
N ALA A 260 4.92 5.38 -1.19
CA ALA A 260 3.62 4.75 -1.33
C ALA A 260 2.83 5.32 -2.51
N SER A 261 2.83 6.65 -2.69
CA SER A 261 2.21 7.29 -3.85
C SER A 261 2.83 6.83 -5.18
N TRP A 262 4.16 6.80 -5.28
CA TRP A 262 4.85 6.31 -6.47
C TRP A 262 4.57 4.83 -6.79
N ARG A 263 4.49 3.98 -5.76
CA ARG A 263 4.12 2.57 -5.94
C ARG A 263 2.67 2.40 -6.39
N ALA A 264 1.75 3.19 -5.83
CA ALA A 264 0.35 3.19 -6.24
C ALA A 264 0.20 3.63 -7.71
N LEU A 265 0.85 4.73 -8.11
CA LEU A 265 0.90 5.16 -9.52
C LEU A 265 1.47 4.07 -10.43
N SER A 266 2.56 3.43 -10.03
CA SER A 266 3.16 2.33 -10.79
C SER A 266 2.19 1.16 -11.00
N ALA A 267 1.30 0.89 -10.04
CA ALA A 267 0.32 -0.18 -10.13
C ALA A 267 -0.78 0.10 -11.18
N PHE A 268 -1.18 1.35 -11.36
CA PHE A 268 -2.18 1.73 -12.38
C PHE A 268 -1.70 1.52 -13.82
N ILE A 269 -0.39 1.48 -14.04
CA ILE A 269 0.22 1.23 -15.36
C ILE A 269 0.91 -0.14 -15.45
N ALA A 270 0.83 -0.96 -14.39
CA ALA A 270 1.37 -2.31 -14.39
C ALA A 270 0.46 -3.24 -15.20
N ALA A 271 0.74 -3.43 -16.47
CA ALA A 271 0.00 -4.40 -17.29
C ALA A 271 0.51 -5.83 -17.05
N ASP A 272 -0.43 -6.76 -16.81
CA ASP A 272 -0.26 -8.17 -17.18
C ASP A 272 -0.58 -8.31 -18.67
N ASP A 273 0.30 -9.03 -19.37
CA ASP A 273 0.31 -9.15 -20.83
C ASP A 273 -0.95 -9.83 -21.42
N ASP A 274 -1.75 -10.52 -20.59
CA ASP A 274 -2.88 -11.34 -21.05
C ASP A 274 -4.28 -10.73 -20.84
N VAL A 275 -4.45 -9.79 -19.90
CA VAL A 275 -5.78 -9.24 -19.55
C VAL A 275 -6.22 -8.12 -20.52
N PHE A 276 -5.28 -7.50 -21.23
CA PHE A 276 -5.59 -6.41 -22.16
C PHE A 276 -6.33 -6.87 -23.41
N ARG A 277 -6.07 -8.09 -23.91
CA ARG A 277 -6.76 -8.63 -25.09
C ARG A 277 -8.22 -9.00 -24.82
N ALA A 278 -8.57 -9.36 -23.58
CA ALA A 278 -9.92 -9.80 -23.24
C ALA A 278 -10.88 -8.64 -22.92
N ALA A 279 -10.35 -7.47 -22.54
CA ALA A 279 -11.16 -6.41 -21.93
C ALA A 279 -11.66 -5.31 -22.89
N GLU A 280 -11.21 -5.28 -24.14
CA GLU A 280 -11.79 -4.40 -25.16
C GLU A 280 -13.23 -4.79 -25.55
N LEU A 281 -13.75 -5.90 -25.03
CA LEU A 281 -15.05 -6.48 -25.43
C LEU A 281 -16.22 -6.25 -24.46
N GLY A 282 -16.09 -5.46 -23.39
CA GLY A 282 -17.29 -5.09 -22.63
C GLY A 282 -17.10 -4.33 -21.34
N SER A 283 -17.56 -3.08 -21.31
CA SER A 283 -18.43 -2.58 -20.24
C SER A 283 -19.04 -1.22 -20.61
N PRO A 284 -20.38 -1.06 -20.56
CA PRO A 284 -21.04 0.23 -20.65
C PRO A 284 -21.36 0.74 -19.25
N ARG A 285 -20.63 1.75 -18.75
CA ARG A 285 -21.15 2.77 -17.81
C ARG A 285 -20.10 3.86 -17.52
N GLY A 286 -20.39 5.07 -18.00
CA GLY A 286 -20.23 6.32 -17.24
C GLY A 286 -18.83 6.76 -16.81
N GLY A 287 -17.86 6.82 -17.72
CA GLY A 287 -16.56 7.46 -17.51
C GLY A 287 -15.62 7.06 -18.65
N ARG A 288 -14.84 7.98 -19.21
CA ARG A 288 -13.86 7.62 -20.25
C ARG A 288 -12.75 6.83 -19.58
N ALA A 289 -12.88 5.50 -19.55
CA ALA A 289 -11.83 4.61 -19.08
C ALA A 289 -10.59 4.81 -19.95
N LEU A 290 -9.54 5.39 -19.38
CA LEU A 290 -8.29 5.61 -20.10
C LEU A 290 -7.52 4.29 -20.22
N GLY A 291 -6.95 4.05 -21.39
CA GLY A 291 -6.03 2.93 -21.60
C GLY A 291 -4.73 3.11 -20.80
N VAL A 292 -3.96 2.03 -20.57
CA VAL A 292 -2.67 2.10 -19.85
C VAL A 292 -1.68 3.05 -20.54
N ALA A 293 -1.66 3.07 -21.87
CA ALA A 293 -0.82 3.99 -22.65
C ALA A 293 -1.22 5.47 -22.45
N GLU A 294 -2.53 5.75 -22.41
CA GLU A 294 -3.05 7.09 -22.15
C GLU A 294 -2.74 7.54 -20.71
N LEU A 295 -2.95 6.66 -19.72
CA LEU A 295 -2.56 6.91 -18.33
C LEU A 295 -1.06 7.17 -18.19
N ALA A 296 -0.22 6.36 -18.85
CA ALA A 296 1.22 6.53 -18.83
C ALA A 296 1.64 7.86 -19.50
N SER A 297 1.01 8.23 -20.61
CA SER A 297 1.27 9.52 -21.30
C SER A 297 0.91 10.69 -20.40
N ARG A 298 -0.27 10.64 -19.76
CA ARG A 298 -0.71 11.64 -18.81
C ARG A 298 0.22 11.76 -17.60
N MET A 299 0.70 10.64 -17.07
CA MET A 299 1.70 10.63 -16.00
C MET A 299 3.00 11.33 -16.43
N TRP A 300 3.48 11.10 -17.66
CA TRP A 300 4.67 11.80 -18.18
C TRP A 300 4.48 13.31 -18.28
N GLU A 301 3.33 13.76 -18.80
CA GLU A 301 3.00 15.19 -18.87
C GLU A 301 3.03 15.83 -17.49
N LEU A 302 2.36 15.21 -16.52
CA LEU A 302 2.28 15.73 -15.15
C LEU A 302 3.63 15.69 -14.43
N LEU A 303 4.40 14.62 -14.61
CA LEU A 303 5.77 14.54 -14.07
C LEU A 303 6.65 15.64 -14.65
N HIS A 304 6.54 15.92 -15.95
CA HIS A 304 7.33 16.97 -16.58
C HIS A 304 6.88 18.38 -16.15
N GLU A 305 5.57 18.61 -16.00
CA GLU A 305 5.02 19.86 -15.50
C GLU A 305 5.53 20.17 -14.08
N LYS A 306 5.54 19.15 -13.20
CA LYS A 306 5.98 19.33 -11.81
C LYS A 306 7.50 19.29 -11.65
N MET A 307 8.21 18.55 -12.50
CA MET A 307 9.67 18.44 -12.53
C MET A 307 10.22 18.75 -13.93
N PRO A 308 10.23 20.04 -14.34
CA PRO A 308 10.84 20.40 -15.61
C PRO A 308 12.35 20.11 -15.54
N VAL A 309 12.80 19.14 -16.33
CA VAL A 309 14.17 18.59 -16.32
C VAL A 309 15.26 19.65 -16.57
N ALA A 310 14.91 20.83 -17.10
CA ALA A 310 15.81 21.99 -17.15
C ALA A 310 16.32 22.44 -15.76
N ARG A 311 15.61 22.11 -14.68
CA ARG A 311 16.06 22.31 -13.29
C ARG A 311 16.92 21.16 -12.74
N LEU A 312 16.95 20.01 -13.39
CA LEU A 312 17.77 18.85 -12.99
C LEU A 312 19.19 18.89 -13.56
N ALA A 313 19.39 19.58 -14.70
CA ALA A 313 20.69 19.73 -15.36
C ALA A 313 21.59 20.83 -14.74
N LEU A 314 21.04 21.65 -13.85
CA LEU A 314 21.79 22.71 -13.15
C LEU A 314 22.08 22.21 -11.74
N GLY A 315 23.27 21.64 -11.54
CA GLY A 315 23.82 21.46 -10.19
C GLY A 315 23.91 22.81 -9.44
N PRO A 316 24.24 22.80 -8.13
CA PRO A 316 24.22 24.00 -7.28
C PRO A 316 25.15 25.15 -7.74
N ALA A 317 26.03 24.91 -8.72
CA ALA A 317 26.98 25.88 -9.23
C ALA A 317 26.38 26.91 -10.21
N ALA A 318 25.12 26.75 -10.64
CA ALA A 318 24.52 27.61 -11.66
C ALA A 318 23.37 28.49 -11.16
N ALA A 319 23.34 28.82 -9.86
CA ALA A 319 22.61 29.98 -9.38
C ALA A 319 23.39 31.28 -9.75
N GLY A 320 23.46 31.57 -11.06
CA GLY A 320 23.78 32.91 -11.54
C GLY A 320 22.61 33.86 -11.25
N PRO A 321 22.85 35.17 -11.09
CA PRO A 321 21.90 36.09 -10.53
C PRO A 321 20.66 36.18 -11.42
N ILE A 322 19.50 35.81 -10.87
CA ILE A 322 18.21 36.09 -11.49
C ILE A 322 18.09 37.61 -11.51
N ALA A 323 18.18 38.19 -12.71
CA ALA A 323 17.95 39.60 -12.93
C ALA A 323 16.60 40.00 -12.33
N GLN A 324 16.66 41.04 -11.49
CA GLN A 324 15.53 41.62 -10.79
C GLN A 324 14.46 42.09 -11.77
N GLY A 325 13.23 41.63 -11.55
CA GLY A 325 11.99 42.18 -12.11
C GLY A 325 10.85 41.76 -11.19
N GLY A 326 10.49 42.64 -10.27
CA GLY A 326 9.74 42.30 -9.05
C GLY A 326 8.32 41.80 -9.27
N VAL A 327 8.01 40.67 -8.62
CA VAL A 327 6.83 40.48 -7.78
C VAL A 327 7.29 39.61 -6.61
N SER A 328 7.05 40.04 -5.37
CA SER A 328 7.38 39.29 -4.16
C SER A 328 6.53 38.03 -4.10
N ASP A 329 7.12 36.88 -4.45
CA ASP A 329 6.46 35.59 -4.41
C ASP A 329 7.13 34.72 -3.34
N ALA A 330 6.65 34.83 -2.10
CA ALA A 330 7.17 34.08 -0.95
C ALA A 330 7.02 32.54 -1.10
N ALA A 331 6.31 32.08 -2.13
CA ALA A 331 6.17 30.67 -2.51
C ALA A 331 7.33 30.12 -3.39
N ALA A 332 8.05 31.00 -4.09
CA ALA A 332 9.14 30.59 -5.01
C ALA A 332 10.38 30.01 -4.30
N PRO A 333 10.84 30.54 -3.15
CA PRO A 333 11.99 29.98 -2.42
C PRO A 333 11.71 28.58 -1.86
N ARG A 334 10.47 28.34 -1.39
CA ARG A 334 10.05 27.02 -0.85
C ARG A 334 10.00 25.95 -1.95
N ARG A 335 9.52 26.30 -3.15
CA ARG A 335 9.49 25.40 -4.32
C ARG A 335 10.89 25.02 -4.83
N ALA A 336 11.86 25.94 -4.75
CA ALA A 336 13.25 25.67 -5.12
C ALA A 336 13.96 24.78 -4.09
N ALA A 337 13.80 25.07 -2.80
CA ALA A 337 14.33 24.25 -1.70
C ALA A 337 13.72 22.84 -1.67
N PHE A 338 12.43 22.71 -1.98
CA PHE A 338 11.74 21.42 -2.01
C PHE A 338 12.13 20.53 -3.20
N ASN A 339 12.32 21.12 -4.38
CA ASN A 339 12.91 20.39 -5.52
C ASN A 339 14.34 19.97 -5.21
N LEU A 340 15.10 20.80 -4.49
CA LEU A 340 16.42 20.46 -3.98
C LEU A 340 16.38 19.37 -2.91
N GLU A 341 15.31 19.20 -2.13
CA GLU A 341 15.18 18.16 -1.09
C GLU A 341 14.82 16.77 -1.68
N LEU A 342 13.99 16.75 -2.73
CA LEU A 342 13.79 15.55 -3.56
C LEU A 342 15.10 15.12 -4.26
N LEU A 343 16.01 16.08 -4.50
CA LEU A 343 17.28 15.88 -5.20
C LEU A 343 18.50 15.77 -4.26
N SER A 344 18.46 16.27 -3.03
CA SER A 344 19.54 16.20 -2.04
C SER A 344 19.57 14.82 -1.40
N GLY A 345 18.39 14.24 -1.12
CA GLY A 345 18.27 12.82 -0.80
C GLY A 345 18.69 11.88 -1.96
N VAL A 346 18.89 12.42 -3.16
CA VAL A 346 19.44 11.68 -4.32
C VAL A 346 20.94 11.93 -4.50
N ARG A 347 21.48 13.05 -3.99
CA ARG A 347 22.86 13.48 -4.21
C ARG A 347 23.79 13.16 -3.04
N ASP A 348 23.28 13.00 -1.82
CA ASP A 348 24.11 12.79 -0.63
C ASP A 348 24.59 11.34 -0.44
N ASP A 349 24.23 10.37 -1.30
CA ASP A 349 24.50 8.93 -1.08
C ASP A 349 25.13 8.17 -2.25
N LEU A 350 26.33 8.59 -2.65
CA LEU A 350 27.25 7.82 -3.50
C LEU A 350 27.98 6.73 -2.69
N SER A 351 27.30 5.61 -2.43
CA SER A 351 27.90 4.27 -2.27
C SER A 351 26.84 3.19 -2.54
N VAL A 352 26.82 2.67 -3.76
CA VAL A 352 25.61 2.20 -4.45
C VAL A 352 25.15 0.76 -4.13
N GLU A 353 25.87 -0.10 -3.40
CA GLU A 353 25.41 -1.50 -3.30
C GLU A 353 24.87 -1.93 -1.92
N GLN A 354 24.94 -1.09 -0.89
CA GLN A 354 24.38 -1.42 0.44
C GLN A 354 23.45 -0.37 1.06
N ARG A 355 23.29 0.84 0.47
CA ARG A 355 22.47 1.95 1.01
C ARG A 355 21.12 2.19 0.33
N HIS A 356 20.74 1.39 -0.66
CA HIS A 356 19.39 1.46 -1.25
C HIS A 356 18.25 1.17 -0.24
N ARG A 357 18.55 0.77 1.00
CA ARG A 357 17.59 0.65 2.10
C ARG A 357 17.19 1.99 2.73
N ASP A 358 17.96 3.07 2.50
CA ASP A 358 17.81 4.34 3.24
C ASP A 358 16.83 5.33 2.59
N TYR A 359 16.40 5.12 1.33
CA TYR A 359 15.54 6.06 0.58
C TYR A 359 14.41 5.37 -0.22
N PRO A 360 13.30 4.99 0.46
CA PRO A 360 12.20 4.23 -0.16
C PRO A 360 11.52 4.94 -1.34
N GLN A 361 11.54 6.27 -1.36
CA GLN A 361 10.95 7.12 -2.40
C GLN A 361 11.71 7.04 -3.73
N THR A 362 13.05 6.94 -3.68
CA THR A 362 13.90 6.89 -4.88
C THR A 362 13.70 5.58 -5.62
N ILE A 363 13.69 4.45 -4.88
CA ILE A 363 13.37 3.13 -5.45
C ILE A 363 11.99 3.12 -6.08
N ALA A 364 11.00 3.65 -5.35
CA ALA A 364 9.63 3.68 -5.85
C ALA A 364 9.50 4.52 -7.13
N PHE A 365 10.21 5.65 -7.21
CA PHE A 365 10.24 6.49 -8.40
C PHE A 365 10.94 5.82 -9.59
N ILE A 366 12.09 5.16 -9.38
CA ILE A 366 12.76 4.37 -10.43
C ILE A 366 11.84 3.24 -10.92
N GLY A 367 11.14 2.58 -9.99
CA GLY A 367 10.13 1.58 -10.31
C GLY A 367 9.02 2.13 -11.22
N LEU A 368 8.54 3.35 -10.94
CA LEU A 368 7.57 4.05 -11.77
C LEU A 368 8.12 4.34 -13.16
N LEU A 369 9.32 4.93 -13.27
CA LEU A 369 9.96 5.21 -14.56
C LEU A 369 10.10 3.93 -15.41
N ARG A 370 10.51 2.82 -14.80
CA ARG A 370 10.60 1.52 -15.47
C ARG A 370 9.25 1.09 -16.04
N GLN A 371 8.17 1.24 -15.27
CA GLN A 371 6.83 0.87 -15.72
C GLN A 371 6.30 1.80 -16.81
N LEU A 372 6.57 3.10 -16.71
CA LEU A 372 6.19 4.09 -17.74
C LEU A 372 6.85 3.79 -19.09
N ILE A 373 8.14 3.46 -19.09
CA ILE A 373 8.88 3.07 -20.30
C ILE A 373 8.32 1.77 -20.87
N ARG A 374 8.05 0.76 -20.03
CA ARG A 374 7.45 -0.51 -20.46
C ARG A 374 6.06 -0.31 -21.06
N ALA A 375 5.23 0.54 -20.46
CA ALA A 375 3.89 0.83 -20.95
C ALA A 375 3.92 1.46 -22.36
N HIS A 376 4.83 2.40 -22.63
CA HIS A 376 4.98 3.01 -23.95
C HIS A 376 5.51 2.02 -25.00
N SER A 377 6.53 1.25 -24.61
CA SER A 377 7.10 0.20 -25.46
C SER A 377 6.05 -0.83 -25.87
N ARG A 378 5.25 -1.33 -24.91
CA ARG A 378 4.14 -2.26 -25.17
C ARG A 378 3.06 -1.67 -26.07
N ALA A 379 2.78 -0.38 -25.92
CA ALA A 379 1.80 0.32 -26.75
C ALA A 379 2.30 0.65 -28.16
N ALA A 380 3.57 0.33 -28.48
CA ALA A 380 4.26 0.78 -29.70
C ALA A 380 4.14 2.31 -29.92
N ALA A 381 3.99 3.07 -28.83
CA ALA A 381 3.88 4.51 -28.85
C ALA A 381 5.27 5.14 -28.99
N PRO A 382 5.39 6.31 -29.65
CA PRO A 382 6.66 7.02 -29.66
C PRO A 382 7.08 7.36 -28.22
N PRO A 383 8.39 7.33 -27.92
CA PRO A 383 8.87 7.71 -26.59
C PRO A 383 8.46 9.15 -26.30
N PRO A 384 8.01 9.45 -25.07
CA PRO A 384 7.68 10.82 -24.68
C PRO A 384 8.90 11.73 -24.88
N PRO A 385 8.70 13.00 -25.31
CA PRO A 385 9.79 13.91 -25.67
C PRO A 385 10.78 14.17 -24.52
N HIS A 386 10.34 14.00 -23.27
CA HIS A 386 11.15 14.25 -22.07
C HIS A 386 11.80 12.99 -21.50
N MET A 387 11.40 11.79 -21.95
CA MET A 387 11.90 10.50 -21.45
C MET A 387 13.43 10.40 -21.48
N PRO A 388 14.14 10.79 -22.57
CA PRO A 388 15.61 10.69 -22.62
C PRO A 388 16.29 11.44 -21.46
N ARG A 389 15.73 12.58 -21.04
CA ARG A 389 16.35 13.38 -19.97
C ARG A 389 16.24 12.73 -18.59
N TYR A 390 15.19 11.94 -18.34
CA TYR A 390 15.07 11.15 -17.11
C TYR A 390 16.02 9.95 -17.13
N VAL A 391 16.23 9.34 -18.30
CA VAL A 391 17.21 8.27 -18.48
C VAL A 391 18.63 8.80 -18.26
N ASP A 392 18.97 9.95 -18.86
CA ASP A 392 20.25 10.63 -18.68
C ASP A 392 20.49 11.00 -17.22
N TRP A 393 19.45 11.54 -16.54
CA TRP A 393 19.53 11.83 -15.12
C TRP A 393 19.80 10.57 -14.29
N CYS A 394 19.08 9.47 -14.54
CA CYS A 394 19.35 8.20 -13.86
C CYS A 394 20.80 7.75 -14.10
N ALA A 395 21.27 7.79 -15.34
CA ALA A 395 22.63 7.40 -15.69
C ALA A 395 23.70 8.28 -15.02
N GLN A 396 23.50 9.60 -14.98
CA GLN A 396 24.46 10.57 -14.46
C GLN A 396 24.44 10.75 -12.95
N GLN A 397 23.31 10.52 -12.29
CA GLN A 397 23.13 10.83 -10.87
C GLN A 397 22.97 9.58 -9.99
N LEU A 398 22.62 8.42 -10.55
CA LEU A 398 22.43 7.17 -9.78
C LEU A 398 23.48 6.09 -10.07
N PHE A 399 24.05 6.08 -11.27
CA PHE A 399 24.93 5.00 -11.74
C PHE A 399 26.34 5.44 -12.16
N ALA A 400 26.63 6.75 -12.12
CA ALA A 400 27.97 7.33 -12.35
C ALA A 400 28.64 7.61 -11.01
#